data_AF-A0A7J7EP64-F1
#
_entry.id   AF-A0A7J7EP64-F1
#
_cell.length_a   1.000
_cell.length_b   1.000
_cell.length_c   1.000
_cell.angle_alpha   90.00
_cell.angle_beta   90.00
_cell.angle_gamma   90.00
#
_symmetry.space_group_name_H-M   'P 1'
#
loop_
_entity.id
_entity.type
_entity.pdbx_description
1 polymer ?
#
loop_
_entity_poly.entity_id
_entity_poly.type
_entity_poly.pdbx_seq_one_letter_code
_entity_poly.pdbx_strand_id
1 'polypeptide(L)'
;MAVLRKLALLLWKNYTLQKRKVLVTVLELLLPLLFSGILIWLRLKIQSENVPNATIYPGQSIRELPLFFSFPPPGDTWELAYIPSQSDAVKTITETARRTLVINMRARGFRSENDFEDYIKYDNRSSNVLAAVVFEHAFNHSRDPLPLAVKYHLRFSYTRRNYMWTQTGSFFLKEMEGWHTTSLFPLFPNPGPREPASADGGEPGEKHV
;
A
#
# COMPACT_ATOMS: atom_id res chain seq x y z
N MET A 1 39.31 55.45 20.20
CA MET A 1 40.48 54.55 20.32
C MET A 1 40.41 53.54 21.47
N ALA A 2 39.88 53.87 22.65
CA ALA A 2 39.84 52.95 23.80
C ALA A 2 38.93 51.71 23.59
N VAL A 3 37.85 51.83 22.82
CA VAL A 3 36.89 50.74 22.56
C VAL A 3 37.51 49.64 21.70
N LEU A 4 38.29 49.98 20.67
CA LEU A 4 39.03 49.01 19.85
C LEU A 4 40.08 48.23 20.66
N ARG A 5 40.78 48.90 21.59
CA ARG A 5 41.72 48.21 22.50
C ARG A 5 41.01 47.22 23.41
N LYS A 6 39.83 47.59 23.94
CA LYS A 6 38.99 46.68 24.73
C LYS A 6 38.46 45.50 23.90
N LEU A 7 38.04 45.74 22.66
CA LEU A 7 37.61 44.69 21.72
C LEU A 7 38.75 43.71 21.40
N ALA A 8 39.95 44.22 21.13
CA ALA A 8 41.13 43.39 20.85
C ALA A 8 41.51 42.51 22.06
N LEU A 9 41.43 43.06 23.29
CA LEU A 9 41.63 42.30 24.52
C LEU A 9 40.58 41.18 24.71
N LEU A 10 39.33 41.45 24.37
CA LEU A 10 38.25 40.45 24.42
C LEU A 10 38.45 39.34 23.38
N LEU A 11 38.83 39.69 22.14
CA LEU A 11 39.16 38.72 21.09
C LEU A 11 40.37 37.87 21.46
N TRP A 12 41.42 38.48 22.01
CA TRP A 12 42.60 37.77 22.50
C TRP A 12 42.25 36.78 23.62
N LYS A 13 41.41 37.21 24.57
CA LYS A 13 40.90 36.36 25.65
C LYS A 13 40.08 35.18 25.10
N ASN A 14 39.14 35.43 24.18
CA ASN A 14 38.33 34.39 23.55
C ASN A 14 39.18 33.42 22.73
N TYR A 15 40.14 33.92 21.95
CA TYR A 15 41.09 33.09 21.21
C TYR A 15 41.93 32.19 22.14
N THR A 16 42.42 32.75 23.24
CA THR A 16 43.21 31.98 24.23
C THR A 16 42.37 30.91 24.92
N LEU A 17 41.10 31.20 25.21
CA LEU A 17 40.12 30.24 25.73
C LEU A 17 39.84 29.11 24.73
N GLN A 18 39.66 29.45 23.46
CA GLN A 18 39.40 28.49 22.39
C GLN A 18 40.62 27.59 22.11
N LYS A 19 41.83 28.16 22.19
CA LYS A 19 43.11 27.41 22.12
C LYS A 19 43.25 26.38 23.26
N ARG A 20 42.67 26.63 24.43
CA ARG A 20 42.70 25.66 25.56
C ARG A 20 41.63 24.57 25.43
N LYS A 21 40.63 24.76 24.58
CA LYS A 21 39.57 23.78 24.26
C LYS A 21 39.66 23.31 22.81
N VAL A 22 40.86 22.83 22.41
CA VAL A 22 41.13 22.37 21.03
C VAL A 22 40.15 21.29 20.60
N LEU A 23 39.86 20.31 21.47
CA LEU A 23 38.91 19.23 21.20
C LEU A 23 37.50 19.74 20.84
N VAL A 24 37.02 20.77 21.55
CA VAL A 24 35.69 21.36 21.31
C VAL A 24 35.68 22.09 19.96
N THR A 25 36.71 22.89 19.68
CA THR A 25 36.84 23.61 18.40
C THR A 25 36.96 22.66 17.21
N VAL A 26 37.69 21.55 17.37
CA VAL A 26 37.81 20.51 16.34
C VAL A 26 36.45 19.87 16.10
N LEU A 27 35.72 19.48 17.14
CA LEU A 27 34.38 18.90 17.00
C LEU A 27 33.40 19.88 16.33
N GLU A 28 33.45 21.15 16.72
CA GLU A 28 32.61 22.23 16.18
C GLU A 28 32.87 22.47 14.68
N LEU A 29 34.10 22.23 14.20
CA LEU A 29 34.44 22.27 12.78
C LEU A 29 34.07 20.96 12.06
N LEU A 30 34.30 19.81 12.70
CA LEU A 30 34.07 18.48 12.12
C LEU A 30 32.58 18.21 11.92
N LEU A 31 31.73 18.65 12.84
CA LEU A 31 30.29 18.42 12.81
C LEU A 31 29.60 18.97 11.54
N PRO A 32 29.73 20.26 11.17
CA PRO A 32 29.14 20.77 9.92
C PRO A 32 29.76 20.15 8.68
N LEU A 33 31.05 19.78 8.73
CA LEU A 33 31.74 19.09 7.63
C LEU A 33 31.20 17.66 7.44
N LEU A 34 30.96 16.95 8.55
CA LEU A 34 30.36 15.62 8.57
C LEU A 34 28.94 15.67 7.99
N PHE A 35 28.10 16.60 8.47
CA PHE A 35 26.74 16.75 7.94
C PHE A 35 26.73 17.10 6.45
N SER A 36 27.60 18.04 6.03
CA SER A 36 27.74 18.38 4.61
C SER A 36 28.20 17.19 3.77
N GLY A 37 29.15 16.40 4.29
CA GLY A 37 29.62 15.17 3.65
C GLY A 37 28.52 14.13 3.50
N ILE A 38 27.70 13.92 4.53
CA ILE A 38 26.54 13.00 4.50
C ILE A 38 25.53 13.46 3.44
N LEU A 39 25.22 14.75 3.37
CA LEU A 39 24.27 15.29 2.40
C LEU A 39 24.77 15.15 0.96
N ILE A 40 26.06 15.42 0.70
CA ILE A 40 26.69 15.22 -0.61
C ILE A 40 26.68 13.74 -0.97
N TRP A 41 27.04 12.86 -0.04
CA TRP A 41 27.01 11.42 -0.25
C TRP A 41 25.59 10.93 -0.59
N LEU A 42 24.58 11.39 0.13
CA LEU A 42 23.18 11.07 -0.14
C LEU A 42 22.77 11.57 -1.54
N ARG A 43 23.15 12.80 -1.92
CA ARG A 43 22.88 13.34 -3.26
C ARG A 43 23.55 12.54 -4.37
N LEU A 44 24.75 12.01 -4.14
CA LEU A 44 25.44 11.15 -5.10
C LEU A 44 24.81 9.77 -5.23
N LYS A 45 24.19 9.26 -4.15
CA LYS A 45 23.44 8.00 -4.17
C LYS A 45 22.07 8.14 -4.86
N ILE A 46 21.41 9.29 -4.69
CA ILE A 46 20.14 9.61 -5.34
C ILE A 46 20.46 10.23 -6.72
N GLN A 47 20.86 9.40 -7.68
CA GLN A 47 20.97 9.83 -9.06
C GLN A 47 19.57 10.11 -9.61
N SER A 48 19.39 11.25 -10.27
CA SER A 48 18.15 11.55 -11.00
C SER A 48 18.08 10.63 -12.21
N GLU A 49 17.15 9.68 -12.19
CA GLU A 49 16.91 8.81 -13.32
C GLU A 49 16.24 9.61 -14.43
N ASN A 50 17.02 9.94 -15.47
CA ASN A 50 16.47 10.52 -16.68
C ASN A 50 15.85 9.38 -17.48
N VAL A 51 14.52 9.32 -17.51
CA VAL A 51 13.77 8.37 -18.35
C VAL A 51 13.43 9.10 -19.66
N PRO A 52 14.22 8.89 -20.74
CA PRO A 52 14.08 9.66 -21.97
C PRO A 52 12.82 9.31 -22.77
N ASN A 53 12.27 8.10 -22.56
CA ASN A 53 11.12 7.59 -23.29
C ASN A 53 9.92 7.45 -22.36
N ALA A 54 8.72 7.76 -22.84
CA ALA A 54 7.50 7.52 -22.10
C ALA A 54 7.37 6.02 -21.76
N THR A 55 7.15 5.71 -20.48
CA THR A 55 6.81 4.35 -20.05
C THR A 55 5.37 4.06 -20.48
N ILE A 56 5.22 3.15 -21.45
CA ILE A 56 3.92 2.74 -21.97
C ILE A 56 3.60 1.38 -21.35
N TYR A 57 2.54 1.33 -20.55
CA TYR A 57 2.03 0.09 -19.99
C TYR A 57 1.08 -0.59 -20.99
N PRO A 58 1.27 -1.88 -21.30
CA PRO A 58 0.37 -2.59 -22.20
C PRO A 58 -1.01 -2.75 -21.56
N GLY A 59 -2.05 -2.76 -22.40
CA GLY A 59 -3.41 -3.07 -21.97
C GLY A 59 -3.47 -4.48 -21.36
N GLN A 60 -4.07 -4.59 -20.18
CA GLN A 60 -4.23 -5.86 -19.48
C GLN A 60 -5.54 -6.52 -19.87
N SER A 61 -5.52 -7.84 -20.13
CA SER A 61 -6.73 -8.59 -20.45
C SER A 61 -7.63 -8.68 -19.22
N ILE A 62 -8.92 -8.35 -19.39
CA ILE A 62 -9.96 -8.50 -18.36
C ILE A 62 -10.56 -9.91 -18.38
N ARG A 63 -10.26 -10.71 -19.41
CA ARG A 63 -10.86 -12.04 -19.62
C ARG A 63 -10.26 -13.11 -18.71
N GLU A 64 -9.03 -12.93 -18.29
CA GLU A 64 -8.28 -13.91 -17.51
C GLU A 64 -7.96 -13.31 -16.15
N LEU A 65 -8.23 -14.07 -15.08
CA LEU A 65 -7.79 -13.65 -13.76
C LEU A 65 -6.28 -13.86 -13.63
N PRO A 66 -5.58 -12.91 -12.98
CA PRO A 66 -4.17 -13.07 -12.70
C PRO A 66 -3.85 -14.38 -11.95
N LEU A 67 -2.70 -14.98 -12.27
CA LEU A 67 -2.26 -16.26 -11.72
C LEU A 67 -2.21 -16.30 -10.18
N PHE A 68 -2.01 -15.16 -9.52
CA PHE A 68 -1.97 -15.09 -8.05
C PHE A 68 -3.32 -15.45 -7.40
N PHE A 69 -4.44 -15.34 -8.12
CA PHE A 69 -5.73 -15.83 -7.63
C PHE A 69 -5.89 -17.34 -7.74
N SER A 70 -5.02 -18.04 -8.46
CA SER A 70 -5.04 -19.51 -8.52
C SER A 70 -4.41 -20.16 -7.28
N PHE A 71 -3.71 -19.39 -6.45
CA PHE A 71 -3.00 -19.86 -5.26
C PHE A 71 -3.62 -19.26 -3.99
N PRO A 72 -4.60 -19.94 -3.37
CA PRO A 72 -5.17 -19.47 -2.11
C PRO A 72 -4.17 -19.61 -0.94
N PRO A 73 -4.44 -18.95 0.21
CA PRO A 73 -3.64 -19.11 1.42
C PRO A 73 -3.53 -20.60 1.84
N PRO A 74 -2.42 -21.00 2.49
CA PRO A 74 -2.15 -22.40 2.79
C PRO A 74 -3.27 -23.00 3.66
N GLY A 75 -3.96 -24.00 3.10
CA GLY A 75 -4.97 -24.80 3.81
C GLY A 75 -6.43 -24.51 3.47
N ASP A 76 -6.74 -23.56 2.59
CA ASP A 76 -8.13 -23.19 2.28
C ASP A 76 -8.35 -22.76 0.82
N THR A 77 -9.61 -22.60 0.42
CA THR A 77 -10.03 -22.03 -0.88
C THR A 77 -10.47 -20.58 -0.74
N TRP A 78 -10.36 -19.78 -1.81
CA TRP A 78 -10.89 -18.42 -1.81
C TRP A 78 -12.37 -18.38 -1.45
N GLU A 79 -12.81 -17.36 -0.72
CA GLU A 79 -14.21 -17.15 -0.39
C GLU A 79 -14.75 -15.89 -1.07
N LEU A 80 -15.88 -16.02 -1.76
CA LEU A 80 -16.65 -14.91 -2.32
C LEU A 80 -17.89 -14.71 -1.44
N ALA A 81 -17.93 -13.59 -0.74
CA ALA A 81 -19.02 -13.26 0.16
C ALA A 81 -20.16 -12.56 -0.60
N TYR A 82 -21.41 -12.80 -0.19
CA TYR A 82 -22.58 -12.10 -0.73
C TYR A 82 -23.57 -11.72 0.36
N ILE A 83 -24.14 -10.52 0.25
CA ILE A 83 -25.09 -9.94 1.21
C ILE A 83 -26.24 -9.29 0.44
N PRO A 84 -27.51 -9.52 0.79
CA PRO A 84 -27.99 -10.40 1.86
C PRO A 84 -28.14 -11.87 1.41
N SER A 85 -27.91 -12.80 2.33
CA SER A 85 -27.99 -14.25 2.09
C SER A 85 -29.40 -14.81 1.93
N GLN A 86 -30.41 -14.00 2.27
CA GLN A 86 -31.81 -14.39 2.22
C GLN A 86 -32.34 -14.47 0.79
N SER A 87 -31.74 -13.75 -0.16
CA SER A 87 -32.20 -13.69 -1.55
C SER A 87 -31.59 -14.80 -2.41
N ASP A 88 -32.46 -15.61 -3.02
CA ASP A 88 -32.08 -16.63 -3.99
C ASP A 88 -31.49 -16.00 -5.27
N ALA A 89 -31.94 -14.80 -5.62
CA ALA A 89 -31.43 -14.05 -6.77
C ALA A 89 -29.97 -13.63 -6.57
N VAL A 90 -29.64 -13.09 -5.40
CA VAL A 90 -28.26 -12.72 -5.03
C VAL A 90 -27.35 -13.94 -5.06
N LYS A 91 -27.79 -15.04 -4.44
CA LYS A 91 -27.04 -16.32 -4.46
C LYS A 91 -26.79 -16.81 -5.88
N THR A 92 -27.78 -16.72 -6.76
CA THR A 92 -27.66 -17.16 -8.17
C THR A 92 -26.64 -16.31 -8.93
N ILE A 93 -26.63 -14.99 -8.71
CA ILE A 93 -25.63 -14.10 -9.32
C ILE A 93 -24.23 -14.44 -8.84
N THR A 94 -24.04 -14.63 -7.54
CA THR A 94 -22.73 -14.96 -6.98
C THR A 94 -22.23 -16.30 -7.49
N GLU A 95 -23.10 -17.31 -7.61
CA GLU A 95 -22.77 -18.61 -8.20
C GLU A 95 -22.44 -18.51 -9.70
N THR A 96 -23.14 -17.64 -10.43
CA THR A 96 -22.85 -17.39 -11.85
C THR A 96 -21.49 -16.72 -12.00
N ALA A 97 -21.21 -15.67 -11.21
CA ALA A 97 -19.92 -14.98 -11.19
C ALA A 97 -18.78 -15.95 -10.83
N ARG A 98 -18.99 -16.82 -9.84
CA ARG A 98 -18.04 -17.88 -9.47
C ARG A 98 -17.69 -18.79 -10.63
N ARG A 99 -18.69 -19.21 -11.42
CA ARG A 99 -18.48 -20.07 -12.60
C ARG A 99 -17.72 -19.33 -13.70
N THR A 100 -18.01 -18.05 -13.90
CA THR A 100 -17.34 -17.22 -14.92
C THR A 100 -15.88 -16.97 -14.61
N LEU A 101 -15.51 -16.85 -13.33
CA LEU A 101 -14.13 -16.56 -12.92
C LEU A 101 -13.20 -17.79 -12.96
N VAL A 102 -13.73 -19.01 -13.15
CA VAL A 102 -12.98 -20.29 -13.30
C VAL A 102 -11.95 -20.54 -12.18
N ILE A 103 -12.15 -19.96 -11.00
CA ILE A 103 -11.28 -20.16 -9.83
C ILE A 103 -12.02 -21.03 -8.82
N ASN A 104 -11.26 -21.84 -8.09
CA ASN A 104 -11.78 -22.61 -6.96
C ASN A 104 -12.12 -21.67 -5.80
N MET A 105 -13.32 -21.10 -5.86
CA MET A 105 -13.87 -20.22 -4.83
C MET A 105 -15.10 -20.86 -4.17
N ARG A 106 -15.31 -20.56 -2.89
CA ARG A 106 -16.51 -20.91 -2.13
C ARG A 106 -17.40 -19.68 -2.00
N ALA A 107 -18.68 -19.80 -2.34
CA ALA A 107 -19.66 -18.74 -2.10
C ALA A 107 -20.14 -18.80 -0.65
N ARG A 108 -20.08 -17.68 0.07
CA ARG A 108 -20.54 -17.57 1.47
C ARG A 108 -21.53 -16.42 1.62
N GLY A 109 -22.74 -16.72 2.08
CA GLY A 109 -23.78 -15.72 2.29
C GLY A 109 -23.78 -15.18 3.72
N PHE A 110 -23.93 -13.87 3.88
CA PHE A 110 -24.16 -13.22 5.16
C PHE A 110 -25.52 -12.50 5.18
N ARG A 111 -26.20 -12.50 6.32
CA ARG A 111 -27.55 -11.91 6.42
C ARG A 111 -27.49 -10.38 6.34
N SER A 112 -26.54 -9.79 7.04
CA SER A 112 -26.30 -8.36 7.07
C SER A 112 -24.83 -8.03 6.85
N GLU A 113 -24.57 -6.75 6.57
CA GLU A 113 -23.22 -6.21 6.48
C GLU A 113 -22.48 -6.27 7.83
N ASN A 114 -23.19 -6.08 8.94
CA ASN A 114 -22.62 -6.22 10.28
C ASN A 114 -22.15 -7.66 10.55
N ASP A 115 -22.93 -8.67 10.17
CA ASP A 115 -22.52 -10.08 10.34
C ASP A 115 -21.26 -10.40 9.52
N PHE A 116 -21.14 -9.77 8.35
CA PHE A 116 -19.93 -9.89 7.52
C PHE A 116 -18.74 -9.18 8.18
N GLU A 117 -18.93 -8.00 8.73
CA GLU A 117 -17.86 -7.30 9.45
C GLU A 117 -17.37 -8.07 10.68
N ASP A 118 -18.28 -8.65 11.45
CA ASP A 118 -17.93 -9.48 12.59
C ASP A 118 -17.17 -10.74 12.16
N TYR A 119 -17.56 -11.35 11.04
CA TYR A 119 -16.81 -12.46 10.45
C TYR A 119 -15.38 -12.06 10.08
N ILE A 120 -15.21 -10.88 9.47
CA ILE A 120 -13.87 -10.39 9.10
C ILE A 120 -13.02 -10.07 10.33
N LYS A 121 -13.62 -9.54 11.41
CA LYS A 121 -12.91 -9.14 12.63
C LYS A 121 -12.50 -10.33 13.51
N TYR A 122 -13.34 -11.36 13.60
CA TYR A 122 -13.20 -12.39 14.64
C TYR A 122 -12.90 -13.81 14.11
N ASP A 123 -13.16 -14.12 12.83
CA ASP A 123 -12.90 -15.46 12.28
C ASP A 123 -11.51 -15.50 11.61
N ASN A 124 -10.71 -16.53 11.90
CA ASN A 124 -9.38 -16.71 11.28
C ASN A 124 -9.46 -16.98 9.77
N ARG A 125 -10.59 -17.51 9.28
CA ARG A 125 -10.84 -17.78 7.85
C ARG A 125 -11.19 -16.53 7.05
N SER A 126 -11.37 -15.39 7.71
CA SER A 126 -11.55 -14.08 7.07
C SER A 126 -10.44 -13.75 6.07
N SER A 127 -9.22 -14.25 6.33
CA SER A 127 -8.05 -14.11 5.46
C SER A 127 -8.27 -14.71 4.07
N ASN A 128 -9.21 -15.64 3.89
CA ASN A 128 -9.53 -16.27 2.61
C ASN A 128 -10.60 -15.51 1.81
N VAL A 129 -11.23 -14.48 2.39
CA VAL A 129 -12.23 -13.69 1.68
C VAL A 129 -11.56 -12.83 0.62
N LEU A 130 -11.96 -13.02 -0.64
CA LEU A 130 -11.42 -12.28 -1.77
C LEU A 130 -12.15 -10.94 -1.92
N ALA A 131 -13.48 -11.00 -1.99
CA ALA A 131 -14.35 -9.85 -2.02
C ALA A 131 -15.73 -10.22 -1.45
N ALA A 132 -16.49 -9.21 -1.06
CA ALA A 132 -17.91 -9.31 -0.78
C ALA A 132 -18.72 -8.46 -1.76
N VAL A 133 -19.84 -9.00 -2.23
CA VAL A 133 -20.82 -8.26 -3.02
C VAL A 133 -21.98 -7.90 -2.10
N VAL A 134 -22.19 -6.60 -1.89
CA VAL A 134 -23.25 -6.09 -1.02
C VAL A 134 -24.32 -5.44 -1.89
N PHE A 135 -25.53 -5.97 -1.82
CA PHE A 135 -26.70 -5.42 -2.49
C PHE A 135 -27.48 -4.53 -1.52
N GLU A 136 -27.69 -3.27 -1.89
CA GLU A 136 -28.41 -2.28 -1.04
C GLU A 136 -29.93 -2.41 -1.16
N HIS A 137 -30.44 -3.61 -1.43
CA HIS A 137 -31.85 -3.88 -1.62
C HIS A 137 -32.44 -4.68 -0.45
N ALA A 138 -33.59 -4.22 0.05
CA ALA A 138 -34.34 -4.92 1.09
C ALA A 138 -35.21 -6.01 0.43
N PHE A 139 -34.80 -7.27 0.59
CA PHE A 139 -35.59 -8.42 0.18
C PHE A 139 -36.50 -8.83 1.34
N ASN A 140 -37.81 -8.92 1.11
CA ASN A 140 -38.77 -9.35 2.13
C ASN A 140 -38.95 -10.88 2.11
N HIS A 141 -38.86 -11.49 0.92
CA HIS A 141 -38.92 -12.93 0.72
C HIS A 141 -37.72 -13.41 -0.09
N SER A 142 -37.36 -14.69 0.09
CA SER A 142 -36.18 -15.26 -0.58
C SER A 142 -36.30 -15.31 -2.09
N ARG A 143 -37.52 -15.41 -2.61
CA ARG A 143 -37.84 -15.52 -4.04
C ARG A 143 -38.15 -14.18 -4.71
N ASP A 144 -37.99 -13.08 -3.99
CA ASP A 144 -38.21 -11.76 -4.56
C ASP A 144 -37.20 -11.52 -5.69
N PRO A 145 -37.66 -11.10 -6.89
CA PRO A 145 -36.77 -10.82 -8.01
C PRO A 145 -35.93 -9.57 -7.72
N LEU A 146 -34.77 -9.48 -8.35
CA LEU A 146 -33.99 -8.24 -8.32
C LEU A 146 -34.74 -7.11 -9.05
N PRO A 147 -34.71 -5.88 -8.52
CA PRO A 147 -35.29 -4.73 -9.20
C PRO A 147 -34.54 -4.45 -10.52
N LEU A 148 -35.20 -3.77 -11.46
CA LEU A 148 -34.59 -3.40 -12.74
C LEU A 148 -33.33 -2.53 -12.58
N ALA A 149 -33.30 -1.69 -11.53
CA ALA A 149 -32.14 -0.90 -11.15
C ALA A 149 -31.61 -1.42 -9.80
N VAL A 150 -30.41 -2.01 -9.82
CA VAL A 150 -29.77 -2.60 -8.65
C VAL A 150 -28.63 -1.72 -8.19
N LYS A 151 -28.66 -1.32 -6.92
CA LYS A 151 -27.53 -0.66 -6.28
C LYS A 151 -26.72 -1.70 -5.50
N TYR A 152 -25.45 -1.82 -5.84
CA TYR A 152 -24.52 -2.74 -5.17
C TYR A 152 -23.16 -2.08 -5.02
N HIS A 153 -22.39 -2.56 -4.06
CA HIS A 153 -20.99 -2.19 -3.91
C HIS A 153 -20.15 -3.43 -3.58
N LEU A 154 -18.85 -3.34 -3.91
CA LEU A 154 -17.88 -4.40 -3.65
C LEU A 154 -17.02 -4.02 -2.46
N ARG A 155 -16.77 -4.97 -1.55
CA ARG A 155 -15.83 -4.82 -0.44
C ARG A 155 -14.67 -5.78 -0.63
N PHE A 156 -13.46 -5.25 -0.79
CA PHE A 156 -12.24 -6.04 -0.92
C PHE A 156 -11.57 -6.24 0.44
N SER A 157 -10.82 -7.34 0.58
CA SER A 157 -9.99 -7.56 1.78
C SER A 157 -8.85 -6.55 1.83
N TYR A 158 -8.50 -6.08 3.02
CA TYR A 158 -7.35 -5.19 3.26
C TYR A 158 -6.01 -5.79 2.82
N THR A 159 -5.87 -7.11 2.88
CA THR A 159 -4.60 -7.80 2.63
C THR A 159 -4.34 -7.94 1.13
N ARG A 160 -3.12 -7.58 0.72
CA ARG A 160 -2.64 -7.73 -0.66
C ARG A 160 -2.63 -9.21 -1.06
N ARG A 161 -3.09 -9.51 -2.27
CA ARG A 161 -3.12 -10.89 -2.82
C ARG A 161 -1.98 -11.21 -3.78
N ASN A 162 -1.16 -10.22 -4.14
CA ASN A 162 0.02 -10.36 -5.01
C ASN A 162 1.34 -10.61 -4.22
N TYR A 163 1.27 -10.91 -2.92
CA TYR A 163 2.45 -10.93 -2.04
C TYR A 163 3.53 -11.98 -2.43
N MET A 164 3.14 -13.10 -3.04
CA MET A 164 4.12 -14.13 -3.45
C MET A 164 5.07 -13.67 -4.56
N TRP A 165 4.69 -12.68 -5.37
CA TRP A 165 5.46 -12.26 -6.54
C TRP A 165 6.29 -10.99 -6.31
N THR A 166 6.01 -10.23 -5.24
CA THR A 166 6.69 -8.96 -4.95
C THR A 166 7.83 -9.07 -3.93
N GLN A 167 8.38 -10.27 -3.70
CA GLN A 167 9.48 -10.56 -2.74
C GLN A 167 10.86 -9.95 -3.13
N THR A 168 10.89 -8.78 -3.74
CA THR A 168 12.15 -8.09 -4.03
C THR A 168 12.57 -7.22 -2.84
N GLY A 169 13.12 -7.86 -1.82
CA GLY A 169 14.32 -7.34 -1.14
C GLY A 169 14.19 -6.21 -0.11
N SER A 170 13.24 -6.22 0.83
CA SER A 170 13.40 -5.38 2.03
C SER A 170 12.92 -6.07 3.33
N PHE A 171 13.89 -6.60 4.09
CA PHE A 171 13.70 -7.12 5.45
C PHE A 171 13.17 -6.07 6.46
N PHE A 172 13.14 -4.78 6.07
CA PHE A 172 12.77 -3.66 6.95
C PHE A 172 11.37 -3.06 6.71
N LEU A 173 10.62 -3.51 5.71
CA LEU A 173 9.28 -2.97 5.39
C LEU A 173 8.19 -4.05 5.44
N LYS A 174 8.19 -4.85 6.51
CA LYS A 174 7.04 -5.70 6.85
C LYS A 174 5.77 -4.86 7.16
N GLU A 175 5.92 -3.55 7.34
CA GLU A 175 4.86 -2.58 7.64
C GLU A 175 4.10 -2.04 6.41
N MET A 176 4.43 -2.45 5.18
CA MET A 176 3.68 -2.08 3.96
C MET A 176 2.52 -3.06 3.71
N GLU A 177 1.77 -3.42 4.76
CA GLU A 177 0.63 -4.33 4.65
C GLU A 177 -0.63 -3.50 4.46
N GLY A 178 -1.26 -3.52 3.27
CA GLY A 178 -2.50 -2.81 2.99
C GLY A 178 -2.55 -2.08 1.64
N TRP A 179 -3.69 -1.45 1.36
CA TRP A 179 -3.95 -0.69 0.13
C TRP A 179 -3.48 0.77 0.18
N HIS A 180 -3.06 1.27 1.35
CA HIS A 180 -2.64 2.66 1.57
C HIS A 180 -3.64 3.71 1.02
N THR A 181 -4.95 3.43 1.11
CA THR A 181 -6.02 4.31 0.61
C THR A 181 -6.07 5.69 1.28
N THR A 182 -5.37 5.87 2.40
CA THR A 182 -5.27 7.14 3.12
C THR A 182 -4.25 8.10 2.50
N SER A 183 -3.39 7.63 1.61
CA SER A 183 -2.27 8.42 1.06
C SER A 183 -2.35 8.50 -0.47
N LEU A 184 -2.32 9.72 -1.01
CA LEU A 184 -2.27 9.94 -2.47
C LEU A 184 -0.87 9.64 -3.06
N PHE A 185 0.17 9.74 -2.25
CA PHE A 185 1.56 9.54 -2.65
C PHE A 185 2.29 8.66 -1.63
N PRO A 186 3.30 7.88 -2.06
CA PRO A 186 4.16 7.15 -1.12
C PRO A 186 4.95 8.13 -0.25
N LEU A 187 5.25 7.72 0.99
CA LEU A 187 6.05 8.52 1.93
C LEU A 187 7.45 8.85 1.38
N PHE A 188 8.02 7.94 0.59
CA PHE A 188 9.30 8.11 -0.09
C PHE A 188 9.10 7.90 -1.60
N PRO A 189 8.89 8.96 -2.38
CA PRO A 189 8.80 8.85 -3.83
C PRO A 189 10.18 8.57 -4.41
N ASN A 190 10.31 7.47 -5.15
CA ASN A 190 11.48 7.24 -5.98
C ASN A 190 11.41 8.12 -7.23
N PRO A 191 12.54 8.65 -7.72
CA PRO A 191 12.56 9.38 -8.98
C PRO A 191 12.19 8.44 -10.14
N GLY A 192 11.37 8.92 -11.08
CA GLY A 192 10.95 8.18 -12.26
C GLY A 192 9.56 7.54 -12.16
N PRO A 193 9.17 6.74 -13.17
CA PRO A 193 7.90 6.02 -13.21
C PRO A 193 7.78 5.05 -12.04
N ARG A 194 6.58 4.91 -11.49
CA ARG A 194 6.27 3.91 -10.46
C ARG A 194 6.39 2.52 -11.09
N GLU A 195 7.30 1.71 -10.57
CA GLU A 195 7.56 0.33 -11.00
C GLU A 195 7.65 0.14 -12.53
N PRO A 196 8.72 0.64 -13.17
CA PRO A 196 8.85 0.60 -14.63
C PRO A 196 8.95 -0.82 -15.21
N ALA A 197 9.32 -1.80 -14.38
CA ALA A 197 9.39 -3.21 -14.76
C ALA A 197 8.05 -3.96 -14.64
N SER A 198 7.06 -3.37 -13.96
CA SER A 198 5.77 -4.00 -13.66
C SER A 198 4.71 -3.53 -14.67
N ALA A 199 4.47 -4.34 -15.69
CA ALA A 199 3.49 -4.03 -16.76
C ALA A 199 2.05 -3.87 -16.25
N ASP A 200 1.76 -4.29 -15.03
CA ASP A 200 0.45 -4.22 -14.37
C ASP A 200 0.31 -3.02 -13.41
N GLY A 201 1.30 -2.12 -13.38
CA GLY A 201 1.30 -0.92 -12.53
C GLY A 201 1.89 -1.13 -11.13
N GLY A 202 2.27 -2.36 -10.78
CA GLY A 202 3.01 -2.64 -9.56
C GLY A 202 2.21 -2.51 -8.26
N GLU A 203 2.88 -2.14 -7.18
CA GLU A 203 2.29 -1.93 -5.86
C GLU A 203 1.66 -0.55 -5.70
N PRO A 204 0.49 -0.41 -5.03
CA PRO A 204 -0.33 -1.48 -4.46
C PRO A 204 -1.16 -2.14 -5.57
N GLY A 205 -1.23 -3.48 -5.56
CA GLY A 205 -1.80 -4.27 -6.65
C GLY A 205 -3.32 -4.14 -6.90
N GLU A 206 -3.94 -3.00 -6.61
CA GLU A 206 -5.32 -2.69 -6.96
C GLU A 206 -5.34 -1.85 -8.23
N LYS A 207 -5.97 -2.40 -9.26
CA LYS A 207 -6.27 -1.69 -10.49
C LYS A 207 -7.62 -1.01 -10.29
N HIS A 208 -7.65 0.30 -10.08
CA HIS A 208 -8.88 1.07 -10.30
C HIS A 208 -9.17 1.02 -11.81
N VAL A 209 -10.10 0.14 -12.20
CA VAL A 209 -10.73 0.10 -13.52
C VAL A 209 -11.95 1.00 -13.52
#